data_AF-A0A0F4I2B1-F1
#
_entry.id   AF-A0A0F4I2B1-F1
#
_cell.length_a   1.000
_cell.length_b   1.000
_cell.length_c   1.000
_cell.angle_alpha   90.00
_cell.angle_beta   90.00
_cell.angle_gamma   90.00
#
_symmetry.space_group_name_H-M   'P 1'
#
loop_
_entity.id
_entity.type
_entity.pdbx_description
1 polymer ?
#
loop_
_entity_poly.entity_id
_entity_poly.type
_entity_poly.pdbx_seq_one_letter_code
_entity_poly.pdbx_strand_id
1 'polypeptide(L)' 'MLARAGSVLPVRRADGSVGLEAWAPARGRTGGGVVIRDPGPGFGAGEVERYTVRWAGEAVVVEDEAGGVVSGVEVRGV' A
#
# COMPACT_ATOMS: atom_id res chain seq x y z
N MET A 1 2.84 14.18 7.78
CA MET A 1 3.73 13.02 7.98
C MET A 1 4.56 12.84 6.73
N LEU A 2 5.80 12.35 6.85
CA LEU A 2 6.62 11.94 5.71
C LEU A 2 6.95 10.45 5.84
N ALA A 3 7.03 9.74 4.72
CA ALA A 3 7.49 8.37 4.66
C ALA A 3 8.60 8.19 3.61
N ARG A 4 9.26 7.04 3.63
CA ARG A 4 10.30 6.70 2.66
C ARG A 4 9.68 6.53 1.26
N ALA A 5 10.36 7.02 0.23
CA ALA A 5 10.01 6.74 -1.16
C ALA A 5 9.96 5.21 -1.41
N GLY A 6 8.89 4.75 -2.07
CA GLY A 6 8.62 3.34 -2.30
C GLY A 6 7.91 2.63 -1.13
N SER A 7 7.38 3.35 -0.14
CA SER A 7 6.57 2.72 0.91
C SER A 7 5.09 2.65 0.55
N VAL A 8 4.44 1.53 0.87
CA VAL A 8 2.97 1.40 0.92
C VAL A 8 2.56 1.24 2.38
N LEU A 9 1.67 2.10 2.86
CA LEU A 9 1.31 2.19 4.28
C LEU A 9 -0.20 2.10 4.49
N PRO A 10 -0.68 1.39 5.53
CA PRO A 10 -2.06 1.50 5.96
C PRO A 10 -2.26 2.87 6.65
N VAL A 11 -3.33 3.55 6.27
CA VAL A 11 -3.72 4.85 6.85
C VAL A 11 -5.17 4.78 7.34
N ARG A 12 -5.49 5.53 8.40
CA ARG A 12 -6.88 5.66 8.84
C ARG A 12 -7.59 6.73 8.00
N ARG A 13 -8.69 6.36 7.35
CA ARG A 13 -9.56 7.32 6.66
C ARG A 13 -10.49 8.03 7.65
N ALA A 14 -11.12 9.11 7.19
CA ALA A 14 -12.05 9.91 7.99
C ALA A 14 -13.27 9.11 8.47
N ASP A 15 -13.73 8.14 7.68
CA ASP A 15 -14.81 7.20 8.03
C ASP A 15 -14.36 6.09 9.01
N GLY A 16 -13.09 6.08 9.38
CA GLY A 16 -12.50 5.07 10.24
C GLY A 16 -12.11 3.76 9.52
N SER A 17 -12.34 3.63 8.23
CA SER A 17 -11.82 2.49 7.46
C SER A 17 -10.29 2.56 7.32
N VAL A 18 -9.68 1.42 7.02
CA VAL A 18 -8.26 1.36 6.66
C VAL A 18 -8.12 1.60 5.16
N GLY A 19 -7.31 2.59 4.80
CA GLY A 19 -6.87 2.87 3.44
C GLY A 19 -5.41 2.59 3.21
N LEU A 20 -5.00 2.75 1.96
CA LEU A 20 -3.60 2.64 1.56
C LEU A 20 -3.11 3.98 1.03
N GLU A 21 -1.93 4.38 1.48
CA GLU A 21 -1.16 5.49 0.93
C GLU A 21 0.16 4.93 0.38
N ALA A 22 0.50 5.29 -0.85
CA ALA A 22 1.72 4.90 -1.52
C ALA A 22 2.62 6.12 -1.78
N TRP A 23 3.88 6.00 -1.40
CA TRP A 23 4.90 7.02 -1.65
C TRP A 23 5.67 6.64 -2.90
N ALA A 24 5.58 7.47 -3.93
CA ALA A 24 6.18 7.20 -5.23
C ALA A 24 7.66 6.82 -5.08
N PRO A 25 8.10 5.67 -5.60
CA PRO A 25 9.52 5.35 -5.63
C PRO A 25 10.24 6.26 -6.63
N ALA A 26 11.58 6.27 -6.60
CA ALA A 26 12.33 6.82 -7.73
C ALA A 26 11.98 6.06 -9.03
N ARG A 27 11.99 6.75 -10.18
CA ARG A 27 11.72 6.11 -11.49
C ARG A 27 12.68 4.92 -11.72
N GLY A 28 12.15 3.83 -12.27
CA GLY A 28 12.89 2.57 -12.46
C GLY A 28 13.15 1.77 -11.18
N ARG A 29 12.69 2.23 -10.01
CA ARG A 29 12.76 1.49 -8.75
C ARG A 29 11.38 1.00 -8.34
N THR A 30 11.38 -0.04 -7.52
CA THR A 30 10.21 -0.58 -6.85
C THR A 30 10.32 -0.38 -5.34
N GLY A 31 9.19 -0.53 -4.67
CA GLY A 31 9.11 -0.62 -3.22
C GLY A 31 7.87 -1.42 -2.82
N GLY A 32 7.42 -1.29 -1.57
CA GLY A 32 6.26 -2.03 -1.11
C GLY A 32 5.90 -1.78 0.35
N GLY A 33 5.04 -2.66 0.86
CA GLY A 33 4.56 -2.66 2.23
C GLY A 33 3.81 -3.94 2.56
N VAL A 34 3.64 -4.21 3.85
CA VAL A 34 2.84 -5.33 4.36
C VAL A 34 1.78 -4.78 5.29
N VAL A 35 0.54 -5.20 5.11
CA VAL A 35 -0.58 -4.91 6.00
C VAL A 35 -1.03 -6.22 6.62
N ILE A 36 -1.19 -6.21 7.95
CA ILE A 36 -1.78 -7.34 8.68
C ILE A 36 -3.20 -6.92 9.04
N ARG A 37 -4.19 -7.59 8.45
CA ARG A 37 -5.61 -7.37 8.78
C ARG A 37 -5.92 -8.07 10.09
N ASP A 38 -6.58 -7.34 10.97
CA ASP A 38 -7.13 -7.89 12.20
C ASP A 38 -8.21 -8.92 11.84
N PRO A 39 -8.11 -10.19 12.30
CA PRO A 39 -9.13 -11.21 12.06
C PRO A 39 -10.40 -10.96 12.89
N GLY A 40 -10.41 -9.93 13.74
CA GLY A 40 -11.47 -9.63 14.68
C GLY A 40 -11.20 -10.29 16.04
N PRO A 41 -12.21 -10.31 16.93
CA PRO A 41 -12.05 -10.80 18.29
C PRO A 41 -11.52 -12.25 18.35
N GLY A 42 -10.57 -12.51 19.24
CA GLY A 42 -9.99 -13.83 19.47
C GLY A 42 -8.47 -13.85 19.27
N PHE A 43 -7.93 -15.05 19.03
CA PHE A 43 -6.50 -15.28 18.80
C PHE A 43 -6.23 -15.84 17.40
N GLY A 44 -7.12 -15.56 16.44
CA GLY A 44 -6.92 -15.92 15.04
C GLY A 44 -5.64 -15.27 14.48
N ALA A 45 -5.04 -15.89 13.48
CA ALA A 45 -3.95 -15.26 12.75
C ALA A 45 -4.52 -14.12 11.89
N GLY A 46 -3.82 -12.99 11.84
CA GLY A 46 -4.17 -11.92 10.91
C GLY A 46 -3.86 -12.29 9.47
N GLU A 47 -4.67 -11.76 8.55
CA GLU A 47 -4.45 -11.96 7.12
C GLU A 47 -3.32 -11.04 6.65
N VAL A 48 -2.35 -11.61 5.94
CA VAL A 48 -1.18 -10.90 5.45
C VAL A 48 -1.43 -10.43 4.03
N GLU A 49 -1.45 -9.11 3.82
CA GLU A 49 -1.50 -8.49 2.50
C GLU A 49 -0.12 -7.89 2.19
N ARG A 50 0.48 -8.28 1.06
CA ARG A 50 1.74 -7.70 0.57
C ARG A 50 1.48 -6.87 -0.66
N TYR A 51 2.14 -5.73 -0.71
CA TYR A 51 1.99 -4.77 -1.79
C TYR A 51 3.32 -4.40 -2.39
N THR A 52 3.33 -4.25 -3.71
CA THR A 52 4.45 -3.69 -4.48
C THR A 52 4.04 -2.35 -5.05
N VAL A 53 4.89 -1.33 -4.97
CA VAL A 53 4.69 -0.04 -5.65
C VAL A 53 5.78 0.19 -6.70
N ARG A 54 5.38 0.65 -7.88
CA ARG A 54 6.29 0.95 -8.99
C ARG A 54 5.69 1.99 -9.94
N TRP A 55 6.53 2.53 -10.82
CA TRP A 55 6.05 3.28 -11.97
C TRP A 55 5.60 2.34 -13.10
N ALA A 56 4.50 2.69 -13.76
CA ALA A 56 3.99 2.08 -14.98
C ALA A 56 3.72 3.21 -15.98
N GLY A 57 4.70 3.50 -16.85
CA GLY A 57 4.70 4.73 -17.64
C GLY A 57 4.77 5.95 -16.73
N GLU A 58 3.80 6.86 -16.87
CA GLU A 58 3.71 8.10 -16.08
C GLU A 58 2.85 7.96 -14.81
N ALA A 59 2.36 6.76 -14.49
CA ALA A 59 1.55 6.50 -13.30
C ALA A 59 2.31 5.68 -12.26
N VAL A 60 2.02 5.92 -10.97
CA VAL A 60 2.43 5.03 -9.88
C VAL A 60 1.31 4.02 -9.66
N VAL A 61 1.65 2.74 -9.70
CA VAL A 61 0.72 1.64 -9.47
C VAL A 61 1.12 0.87 -8.21
N VAL A 62 0.10 0.38 -7.50
CA VAL A 62 0.26 -0.58 -6.41
C VAL A 62 -0.34 -1.90 -6.85
N GLU A 63 0.41 -2.98 -6.66
CA GLU A 63 0.01 -4.34 -6.98
C GLU A 63 -0.04 -5.18 -5.71
N ASP A 64 -1.01 -6.07 -5.60
CA ASP A 64 -1.06 -7.09 -4.55
C ASP A 64 -0.08 -8.24 -4.83
N GLU A 65 -0.04 -9.24 -3.94
CA GLU A 65 0.86 -10.40 -4.07
C GLU A 65 0.56 -11.26 -5.31
N ALA A 66 -0.67 -11.21 -5.85
CA ALA A 66 -1.05 -11.89 -7.08
C ALA A 66 -0.74 -11.06 -8.35
N GLY A 67 -0.19 -9.85 -8.20
CA GLY A 67 0.10 -8.92 -9.28
C GLY A 67 -1.13 -8.12 -9.76
N GLY A 68 -2.24 -8.18 -9.03
CA GLY A 68 -3.45 -7.41 -9.31
C GLY A 68 -3.28 -5.94 -8.92
N VAL A 69 -3.69 -5.01 -9.79
CA VAL A 69 -3.65 -3.57 -9.47
C VAL A 69 -4.68 -3.23 -8.41
N VAL A 70 -4.22 -2.63 -7.32
CA VAL A 70 -5.03 -2.21 -6.18
C VAL A 70 -5.58 -0.81 -6.44
N SER A 71 -6.90 -0.67 -6.35
CA SER A 71 -7.59 0.61 -6.53
C SER A 71 -7.75 1.38 -5.20
N GLY A 72 -8.07 2.67 -5.28
CA GLY A 72 -8.34 3.49 -4.10
C GLY A 72 -7.12 3.79 -3.21
N VAL A 73 -5.92 3.65 -3.77
CA VAL A 73 -4.66 4.02 -3.13
C VAL A 73 -4.37 5.51 -3.36
N GLU A 74 -4.11 6.26 -2.29
CA GLU A 74 -3.66 7.64 -2.39
C GLU A 74 -2.15 7.67 -2.70
N VAL A 75 -1.74 8.41 -3.73
CA VAL A 75 -0.33 8.49 -4.14
C VAL A 75 0.28 9.83 -3.68
N ARG A 76 1.46 9.77 -3.08
CA ARG A 76 2.27 10.92 -2.64
C ARG A 76 3.58 10.99 -3.42
N GLY A 77 4.10 12.20 -3.61
CA GLY A 77 5.46 12.42 -4.14
C GLY A 77 5.64 12.17 -5.63
N VAL A 78 4.57 12.37 -6.42
CA VAL A 78 4.61 12.39 -7.89
C VAL A 78 4.98 13.76 -8.45
#